data_AF-A0A292RFZ0-F1
#
_entry.id   AF-A0A292RFZ0-F1
#
_cell.length_a   1.000
_cell.length_b   1.000
_cell.length_c   1.000
_cell.angle_alpha   90.00
_cell.angle_beta   90.00
_cell.angle_gamma   90.00
#
_symmetry.space_group_name_H-M   'P 1'
#
loop_
_entity.id
_entity.type
_entity.pdbx_description
1 polymer ?
#
loop_
_entity_poly.entity_id
_entity_poly.type
_entity_poly.pdbx_seq_one_letter_code
_entity_poly.pdbx_strand_id
1 'polypeptide(L)'
;MSRVKIFVTYHNDNYPIFKNEVFEPIYCGLDLYDGKTSLLGDNTGDNISKKNRMYCENTAHYWVWKNYLDNADEDYIGFCHYRRFLDLSKISASEEVGMYVLKYENLRYIFDRFKGDYYDNMKGFDCIVPARDFYYEGGITTPNNKNLPHITCIEELNITRKPDVLDAMITSIETLTPEFVPAMTRVFLKEYAHLYNIYILKKDHLKEYLEWKFKIFAEMEKKTNYWNNGLYKREAGYFAEKFINIWIEYKKEKDPSFKVGYCPVYTYDIVKESIERFKLFNSLGRFDLETDVMEYLTKLIPEQASLYRILSQAYARQNLYDKAYNTLLKFTELNPDEDVSAELERLMNLR
;
A
#
# COMPACT_ATOMS: atom_id res chain seq x y z
N MET A 1 7.95 27.03 5.25
CA MET A 1 7.13 25.80 5.35
C MET A 1 7.02 25.21 3.96
N SER A 2 7.02 23.88 3.84
CA SER A 2 6.77 23.20 2.56
C SER A 2 5.33 23.51 2.10
N ARG A 3 5.12 23.72 0.80
CA ARG A 3 3.80 23.87 0.17
C ARG A 3 3.22 22.52 -0.27
N VAL A 4 4.01 21.45 -0.16
CA VAL A 4 3.61 20.07 -0.45
C VAL A 4 3.77 19.20 0.81
N LYS A 5 2.75 18.38 1.10
CA LYS A 5 2.79 17.33 2.13
C LYS A 5 2.32 15.99 1.55
N ILE A 6 3.10 14.93 1.75
CA ILE A 6 2.77 13.59 1.28
C ILE A 6 2.82 12.63 2.46
N PHE A 7 1.69 12.03 2.78
CA PHE A 7 1.61 11.01 3.82
C PHE A 7 2.04 9.66 3.27
N VAL A 8 3.08 9.06 3.85
CA VAL A 8 3.57 7.74 3.46
C VAL A 8 2.90 6.70 4.35
N THR A 9 2.09 5.83 3.76
CA THR A 9 1.26 4.87 4.50
C THR A 9 2.05 3.60 4.83
N TYR A 10 2.18 3.30 6.13
CA TYR A 10 2.85 2.13 6.71
C TYR A 10 1.84 1.26 7.45
N HIS A 11 2.09 -0.05 7.48
CA HIS A 11 1.35 -1.03 8.28
C HIS A 11 2.30 -1.87 9.17
N ASN A 12 3.60 -1.60 9.07
CA ASN A 12 4.68 -2.20 9.85
C ASN A 12 5.86 -1.21 9.76
N ASP A 13 6.37 -0.74 10.90
CA ASP A 13 7.44 0.25 11.00
C ASP A 13 8.85 -0.38 11.01
N ASN A 14 8.95 -1.70 10.89
CA ASN A 14 10.21 -2.39 10.59
C ASN A 14 10.65 -2.20 9.13
N TYR A 15 9.74 -1.76 8.25
CA TYR A 15 10.11 -1.34 6.90
C TYR A 15 10.95 -0.06 6.93
N PRO A 16 11.80 0.17 5.93
CA PRO A 16 12.53 1.43 5.83
C PRO A 16 11.62 2.66 5.89
N ILE A 17 11.90 3.53 6.85
CA ILE A 17 11.12 4.76 7.07
C ILE A 17 11.64 5.89 6.19
N PHE A 18 10.75 6.45 5.38
CA PHE A 18 10.98 7.55 4.46
C PHE A 18 10.31 8.81 5.01
N LYS A 19 11.11 9.68 5.63
CA LYS A 19 10.65 10.92 6.26
C LYS A 19 11.55 12.08 5.87
N ASN A 20 10.95 13.21 5.52
CA ASN A 20 11.61 14.52 5.38
C ASN A 20 10.56 15.64 5.53
N GLU A 21 10.86 16.86 5.10
CA GLU A 21 9.93 18.00 5.22
C GLU A 21 8.63 17.83 4.41
N VAL A 22 8.69 17.09 3.30
CA VAL A 22 7.59 16.81 2.37
C VAL A 22 6.88 15.51 2.73
N PHE A 23 7.62 14.46 3.05
CA PHE A 23 7.09 13.11 3.31
C PHE A 23 6.93 12.85 4.81
N GLU A 24 5.70 12.61 5.26
CA GLU A 24 5.37 12.28 6.65
C GLU A 24 4.85 10.84 6.76
N PRO A 25 5.58 9.93 7.43
CA PRO A 25 5.10 8.57 7.69
C PRO A 25 3.85 8.54 8.57
N ILE A 26 2.83 7.79 8.17
CA ILE A 26 1.62 7.50 8.95
C ILE A 26 1.38 5.99 9.02
N TYR A 27 1.14 5.48 10.23
CA TYR A 27 0.77 4.10 10.50
C TYR A 27 -0.74 3.92 10.35
N CYS A 28 -1.16 3.12 9.37
CA CYS A 28 -2.56 2.79 9.15
C CYS A 28 -2.98 1.55 9.96
N GLY A 29 -4.15 1.61 10.58
CA GLY A 29 -4.68 0.53 11.41
C GLY A 29 -3.95 0.37 12.74
N LEU A 30 -3.44 1.47 13.32
CA LEU A 30 -2.70 1.40 14.58
C LEU A 30 -3.53 0.84 15.75
N ASP A 31 -4.86 0.99 15.73
CA ASP A 31 -5.76 0.36 16.71
C ASP A 31 -5.75 -1.18 16.69
N LEU A 32 -5.20 -1.79 15.64
CA LEU A 32 -5.10 -3.25 15.47
C LEU A 32 -3.68 -3.76 15.74
N TYR A 33 -2.75 -2.89 16.12
CA TYR A 33 -1.36 -3.22 16.36
C TYR A 33 -1.08 -3.20 17.87
N ASP A 34 -0.73 -4.37 18.40
CA ASP A 34 -0.43 -4.54 19.84
C ASP A 34 0.97 -4.03 20.24
N GLY A 35 1.78 -3.58 19.27
CA GLY A 35 3.13 -3.08 19.50
C GLY A 35 3.19 -1.59 19.82
N LYS A 36 4.40 -1.04 19.75
CA LYS A 36 4.66 0.40 19.92
C LYS A 36 5.36 0.92 18.68
N THR A 37 4.91 2.06 18.19
CA THR A 37 5.52 2.77 17.07
C THR A 37 5.70 4.24 17.43
N SER A 38 6.71 4.88 16.84
CA SER A 38 6.89 6.34 16.91
C SER A 38 6.31 7.06 15.70
N LEU A 39 5.74 6.34 14.73
CA LEU A 39 5.10 6.94 13.56
C LEU A 39 3.80 7.65 13.98
N LEU A 40 3.39 8.64 13.18
CA LEU A 40 2.07 9.24 13.31
C LEU A 40 1.01 8.14 13.17
N GLY A 41 0.09 8.03 14.13
CA GLY A 41 -0.97 7.03 14.10
C GLY A 41 -2.27 7.56 13.50
N ASP A 42 -2.97 6.73 12.75
CA ASP A 42 -4.30 7.04 12.23
C ASP A 42 -5.44 6.82 13.26
N ASN A 43 -5.12 6.63 14.55
CA ASN A 43 -6.05 6.23 15.61
C ASN A 43 -6.34 7.34 16.64
N THR A 44 -6.11 8.60 16.27
CA THR A 44 -6.40 9.77 17.13
C THR A 44 -7.49 10.63 16.51
N GLY A 45 -8.17 11.47 17.31
CA GLY A 45 -9.25 12.33 16.82
C GLY A 45 -10.39 11.53 16.17
N ASP A 46 -10.99 12.08 15.11
CA ASP A 46 -12.03 11.40 14.33
C ASP A 46 -11.38 10.41 13.36
N ASN A 47 -11.61 9.10 13.57
CA ASN A 47 -10.88 8.07 12.86
C ASN A 47 -11.66 6.77 12.65
N ILE A 48 -11.12 5.95 11.73
CA ILE A 48 -11.62 4.62 11.41
C ILE A 48 -10.50 3.56 11.48
N SER A 49 -9.50 3.75 12.35
CA SER A 49 -8.31 2.88 12.42
C SER A 49 -8.66 1.39 12.59
N LYS A 50 -9.64 1.09 13.45
CA LYS A 50 -10.18 -0.28 13.65
C LYS A 50 -10.69 -0.96 12.38
N LYS A 51 -11.04 -0.18 11.34
CA LYS A 51 -11.58 -0.69 10.07
C LYS A 51 -10.49 -1.05 9.05
N ASN A 52 -9.20 -0.96 9.41
CA ASN A 52 -8.08 -1.13 8.49
C ASN A 52 -8.05 -2.49 7.77
N ARG A 53 -8.51 -3.58 8.40
CA ARG A 53 -8.60 -4.90 7.73
C ARG A 53 -9.45 -4.87 6.44
N MET A 54 -10.41 -3.95 6.34
CA MET A 54 -11.24 -3.76 5.15
C MET A 54 -10.82 -2.53 4.34
N TYR A 55 -10.56 -1.42 5.01
CA TYR A 55 -10.26 -0.13 4.37
C TYR A 55 -8.80 0.04 3.95
N CYS A 56 -7.89 -0.79 4.46
CA CYS A 56 -6.45 -0.70 4.25
C CYS A 56 -5.93 0.73 4.54
N GLU A 57 -5.02 1.25 3.74
CA GLU A 57 -4.48 2.62 3.83
C GLU A 57 -5.54 3.73 3.83
N ASN A 58 -6.79 3.46 3.44
CA ASN A 58 -7.84 4.46 3.52
C ASN A 58 -8.18 4.86 4.96
N THR A 59 -7.78 4.11 5.98
CA THR A 59 -7.91 4.58 7.37
C THR A 59 -6.99 5.78 7.65
N ALA A 60 -5.78 5.78 7.10
CA ALA A 60 -4.89 6.95 7.12
C ALA A 60 -5.44 8.10 6.24
N HIS A 61 -6.02 7.78 5.07
CA HIS A 61 -6.64 8.81 4.22
C HIS A 61 -7.81 9.51 4.93
N TYR A 62 -8.64 8.75 5.65
CA TYR A 62 -9.72 9.29 6.47
C TYR A 62 -9.17 10.17 7.59
N TRP A 63 -8.15 9.70 8.30
CA TRP A 63 -7.55 10.45 9.40
C TRP A 63 -7.02 11.81 8.92
N VAL A 64 -6.29 11.84 7.80
CA VAL A 64 -5.79 13.10 7.21
C VAL A 64 -6.93 14.02 6.82
N TRP A 65 -8.00 13.50 6.19
CA TRP A 65 -9.18 14.29 5.85
C TRP A 65 -9.79 14.95 7.09
N LYS A 66 -9.98 14.19 8.17
CA LYS A 66 -10.77 14.63 9.32
C LYS A 66 -9.98 15.42 10.36
N ASN A 67 -8.66 15.24 10.42
CA ASN A 67 -7.84 15.78 11.51
C ASN A 67 -6.74 16.74 11.03
N TYR A 68 -6.35 16.68 9.75
CA TYR A 68 -5.25 17.48 9.21
C TYR A 68 -5.71 18.53 8.20
N LEU A 69 -6.58 18.13 7.26
CA LEU A 69 -6.79 18.85 6.01
C LEU A 69 -7.31 20.29 6.17
N ASP A 70 -8.24 20.52 7.11
CA ASP A 70 -8.85 21.84 7.33
C ASP A 70 -7.85 22.89 7.87
N ASN A 71 -6.80 22.45 8.56
CA ASN A 71 -5.78 23.32 9.16
C ASN A 71 -4.46 23.29 8.39
N ALA A 72 -4.42 22.63 7.23
CA ALA A 72 -3.20 22.46 6.46
C ALA A 72 -2.84 23.76 5.71
N ASP A 73 -1.60 24.21 5.85
CA ASP A 73 -1.05 25.35 5.12
C ASP A 73 -0.53 24.94 3.72
N GLU A 74 -0.44 23.64 3.44
CA GLU A 74 0.04 23.13 2.15
C GLU A 74 -0.98 23.31 1.03
N ASP A 75 -0.48 23.64 -0.17
CA ASP A 75 -1.28 23.73 -1.39
C ASP A 75 -1.58 22.36 -1.97
N TYR A 76 -0.63 21.42 -1.85
CA TYR A 76 -0.77 20.05 -2.33
C TYR A 76 -0.61 19.06 -1.19
N ILE A 77 -1.56 18.14 -1.10
CA ILE A 77 -1.55 17.08 -0.12
C ILE A 77 -1.84 15.76 -0.83
N GLY A 78 -1.17 14.70 -0.41
CA GLY A 78 -1.31 13.42 -1.05
C GLY A 78 -0.84 12.25 -0.21
N PHE A 79 -0.86 11.09 -0.86
CA PHE A 79 -0.53 9.81 -0.24
C PHE A 79 0.41 9.02 -1.14
N CYS A 80 1.34 8.33 -0.50
CA CYS A 80 2.19 7.30 -1.11
C CYS A 80 2.19 6.06 -0.21
N HIS A 81 2.73 4.96 -0.72
CA HIS A 81 2.99 3.77 0.09
C HIS A 81 4.42 3.74 0.60
N TYR A 82 4.64 3.04 1.71
CA TYR A 82 5.97 2.78 2.27
C TYR A 82 7.01 2.18 1.30
N ARG A 83 6.56 1.58 0.18
CA ARG A 83 7.41 0.93 -0.82
C ARG A 83 7.23 1.41 -2.26
N ARG A 84 6.40 2.43 -2.50
CA ARG A 84 6.15 2.98 -3.84
C ARG A 84 6.13 4.50 -3.76
N PHE A 85 7.07 5.15 -4.44
CA PHE A 85 7.29 6.58 -4.39
C PHE A 85 7.18 7.20 -5.77
N LEU A 86 6.52 8.34 -5.84
CA LEU A 86 6.44 9.15 -7.06
C LEU A 86 7.76 9.91 -7.28
N ASP A 87 8.31 9.86 -8.50
CA ASP A 87 9.42 10.72 -8.91
C ASP A 87 8.92 12.12 -9.29
N LEU A 88 8.68 12.94 -8.26
CA LEU A 88 8.13 14.30 -8.42
C LEU A 88 9.04 15.24 -9.24
N SER A 89 10.24 14.81 -9.62
CA SER A 89 11.10 15.53 -10.57
C SER A 89 10.72 15.33 -12.04
N LYS A 90 9.85 14.34 -12.35
CA LYS A 90 9.53 13.90 -13.71
C LYS A 90 8.03 13.80 -13.98
N ILE A 91 7.25 14.72 -13.40
CA ILE A 91 5.81 14.79 -13.64
C ILE A 91 5.58 15.15 -15.13
N SER A 92 4.76 14.35 -15.79
CA SER A 92 4.45 14.43 -17.22
C SER A 92 2.98 14.77 -17.43
N ALA A 93 2.65 15.53 -18.47
CA ALA A 93 1.27 15.69 -18.93
C ALA A 93 0.79 14.48 -19.78
N SER A 94 1.71 13.61 -20.17
CA SER A 94 1.43 12.35 -20.88
C SER A 94 1.41 11.17 -19.91
N GLU A 95 0.49 10.23 -20.13
CA GLU A 95 0.36 8.96 -19.39
C GLU A 95 1.53 7.99 -19.62
N GLU A 96 2.44 8.29 -20.55
CA GLU A 96 3.60 7.45 -20.89
C GLU A 96 4.75 7.57 -19.89
N VAL A 97 4.46 7.23 -18.64
CA VAL A 97 5.45 7.08 -17.57
C VAL A 97 5.48 5.63 -17.08
N GLY A 98 6.58 5.23 -16.44
CA GLY A 98 6.81 3.83 -16.04
C GLY A 98 6.91 3.63 -14.54
N MET A 99 6.85 2.35 -14.12
CA MET A 99 7.24 1.91 -12.79
C MET A 99 8.57 1.16 -12.85
N TYR A 100 9.47 1.50 -11.94
CA TYR A 100 10.82 0.94 -11.90
C TYR A 100 11.09 0.31 -10.53
N VAL A 101 11.49 -0.96 -10.56
CA VAL A 101 11.95 -1.68 -9.36
C VAL A 101 13.42 -1.36 -9.15
N LEU A 102 13.76 -0.74 -8.03
CA LEU A 102 15.12 -0.40 -7.62
C LEU A 102 15.52 -1.24 -6.41
N LYS A 103 16.83 -1.48 -6.25
CA LYS A 103 17.41 -1.90 -4.97
C LYS A 103 17.09 -0.83 -3.92
N TYR A 104 16.80 -1.24 -2.68
CA TYR A 104 16.47 -0.32 -1.59
C TYR A 104 17.51 0.79 -1.43
N GLU A 105 18.81 0.49 -1.49
CA GLU A 105 19.88 1.47 -1.34
C GLU A 105 19.86 2.57 -2.43
N ASN A 106 19.48 2.22 -3.66
CA ASN A 106 19.36 3.17 -4.76
C ASN A 106 18.14 4.06 -4.58
N LEU A 107 17.01 3.48 -4.16
CA LEU A 107 15.81 4.26 -3.85
C LEU A 107 16.06 5.19 -2.66
N ARG A 108 16.75 4.72 -1.64
CA ARG A 108 17.16 5.52 -0.48
C ARG A 108 18.08 6.66 -0.89
N TYR A 109 19.07 6.39 -1.74
CA TYR A 109 19.98 7.38 -2.29
C TYR A 109 19.25 8.49 -3.06
N ILE A 110 18.21 8.13 -3.84
CA ILE A 110 17.35 9.07 -4.55
C ILE A 110 16.53 9.90 -3.55
N PHE A 111 15.88 9.22 -2.60
CA PHE A 111 15.05 9.86 -1.59
C PHE A 111 15.80 10.86 -0.73
N ASP A 112 16.98 10.51 -0.23
CA ASP A 112 17.80 11.38 0.62
C ASP A 112 18.35 12.60 -0.15
N ARG A 113 18.36 12.55 -1.48
CA ARG A 113 18.73 13.68 -2.36
C ARG A 113 17.54 14.51 -2.81
N PHE A 114 16.32 14.13 -2.46
CA PHE A 114 15.17 15.00 -2.65
C PHE A 114 15.38 16.27 -1.81
N LYS A 115 15.69 17.37 -2.52
CA LYS A 115 15.89 18.71 -1.93
C LYS A 115 14.80 19.63 -2.46
N GLY A 116 14.12 20.33 -1.54
CA GLY A 116 13.07 21.28 -1.86
C GLY A 116 11.66 20.68 -1.83
N ASP A 117 10.70 21.54 -2.16
CA ASP A 117 9.26 21.40 -1.92
C ASP A 117 8.52 20.70 -3.08
N TYR A 118 9.15 20.44 -4.24
CA TYR A 118 8.50 19.97 -5.49
C TYR A 118 7.35 20.81 -6.03
N TYR A 119 6.88 21.81 -5.28
CA TYR A 119 5.79 22.70 -5.67
C TYR A 119 5.91 23.23 -7.09
N ASP A 120 7.10 23.70 -7.50
CA ASP A 120 7.30 24.25 -8.85
C ASP A 120 7.06 23.24 -9.96
N ASN A 121 7.30 21.96 -9.70
CA ASN A 121 7.03 20.88 -10.65
C ASN A 121 5.54 20.50 -10.66
N MET A 122 4.83 20.76 -9.57
CA MET A 122 3.45 20.33 -9.33
C MET A 122 2.41 21.39 -9.66
N LYS A 123 2.74 22.69 -9.51
CA LYS A 123 1.80 23.83 -9.58
C LYS A 123 0.98 23.94 -10.86
N GLY A 124 1.40 23.28 -11.93
CA GLY A 124 0.69 23.22 -13.22
C GLY A 124 -0.40 22.15 -13.31
N PHE A 125 -0.53 21.28 -12.31
CA PHE A 125 -1.44 20.14 -12.28
C PHE A 125 -2.41 20.24 -11.09
N ASP A 126 -3.63 19.74 -11.23
CA ASP A 126 -4.64 19.70 -10.17
C ASP A 126 -4.61 18.39 -9.40
N CYS A 127 -4.20 17.31 -10.08
CA CYS A 127 -4.05 15.97 -9.54
C CYS A 127 -2.82 15.31 -10.16
N ILE A 128 -2.02 14.62 -9.35
CA ILE A 128 -0.86 13.86 -9.77
C ILE A 128 -1.08 12.40 -9.35
N VAL A 129 -0.93 11.48 -10.29
CA VAL A 129 -1.15 10.05 -10.11
C VAL A 129 0.03 9.23 -10.66
N PRO A 130 0.19 7.97 -10.24
CA PRO A 130 1.22 7.08 -10.79
C PRO A 130 0.99 6.77 -12.27
N ALA A 131 1.96 6.08 -12.86
CA ALA A 131 1.81 5.38 -14.14
C ALA A 131 0.52 4.55 -14.21
N ARG A 132 -0.01 4.38 -15.41
CA ARG A 132 -1.12 3.46 -15.65
C ARG A 132 -0.65 2.01 -15.59
N ASP A 133 -1.47 1.16 -15.00
CA ASP A 133 -1.33 -0.29 -15.03
C ASP A 133 -2.48 -0.90 -15.80
N PHE A 134 -2.17 -1.87 -16.66
CA PHE A 134 -3.17 -2.60 -17.44
C PHE A 134 -3.73 -3.78 -16.66
N TYR A 135 -4.98 -4.12 -16.95
CA TYR A 135 -5.66 -5.29 -16.39
C TYR A 135 -5.43 -6.53 -17.27
N TYR A 136 -5.18 -7.67 -16.62
CA TYR A 136 -4.98 -8.95 -17.26
C TYR A 136 -5.94 -10.01 -16.73
N GLU A 137 -6.18 -11.04 -17.55
CA GLU A 137 -6.91 -12.23 -17.14
C GLU A 137 -6.24 -12.86 -15.89
N GLY A 138 -7.04 -13.11 -14.85
CA GLY A 138 -6.55 -13.55 -13.53
C GLY A 138 -6.35 -12.42 -12.51
N GLY A 139 -6.69 -11.17 -12.84
CA GLY A 139 -6.70 -10.07 -11.86
C GLY A 139 -5.34 -9.47 -11.55
N ILE A 140 -4.34 -9.79 -12.36
CA ILE A 140 -2.98 -9.25 -12.23
C ILE A 140 -2.96 -7.90 -12.92
N THR A 141 -2.29 -6.92 -12.31
CA THR A 141 -2.01 -5.62 -12.94
C THR A 141 -0.51 -5.45 -13.09
N THR A 142 -0.06 -4.93 -14.24
CA THR A 142 1.36 -4.63 -14.45
C THR A 142 1.57 -3.47 -15.44
N PRO A 143 2.52 -2.57 -15.16
CA PRO A 143 2.87 -1.48 -16.08
C PRO A 143 3.74 -1.95 -17.25
N ASN A 144 4.42 -3.09 -17.11
CA ASN A 144 5.54 -3.47 -17.99
C ASN A 144 5.15 -4.41 -19.15
N ASN A 145 3.90 -4.87 -19.21
CA ASN A 145 3.46 -5.87 -20.19
C ASN A 145 2.34 -5.37 -21.12
N LYS A 146 2.37 -4.09 -21.51
CA LYS A 146 1.35 -3.45 -22.38
C LYS A 146 1.04 -4.14 -23.73
N ASN A 147 1.82 -5.16 -24.10
CA ASN A 147 1.67 -5.93 -25.33
C ASN A 147 0.98 -7.29 -25.10
N LEU A 148 0.67 -7.66 -23.85
CA LEU A 148 -0.13 -8.84 -23.55
C LEU A 148 -1.63 -8.52 -23.72
N PRO A 149 -2.50 -9.50 -23.98
CA PRO A 149 -3.95 -9.25 -24.07
C PRO A 149 -4.49 -8.64 -22.78
N HIS A 150 -5.17 -7.49 -22.90
CA HIS A 150 -5.80 -6.81 -21.78
C HIS A 150 -7.28 -7.17 -21.67
N ILE A 151 -7.82 -7.02 -20.48
CA ILE A 151 -9.26 -7.02 -20.21
C ILE A 151 -9.70 -5.64 -19.71
N THR A 152 -10.98 -5.36 -19.76
CA THR A 152 -11.56 -4.14 -19.20
C THR A 152 -11.58 -4.19 -17.66
N CYS A 153 -11.67 -3.01 -17.04
CA CYS A 153 -11.82 -2.87 -15.59
C CYS A 153 -13.03 -3.64 -15.06
N ILE A 154 -14.16 -3.66 -15.78
CA ILE A 154 -15.34 -4.40 -15.32
C ILE A 154 -15.16 -5.91 -15.43
N GLU A 155 -14.48 -6.40 -16.47
CA GLU A 155 -14.12 -7.83 -16.58
C GLU A 155 -13.20 -8.24 -15.43
N GLU A 156 -12.19 -7.43 -15.09
CA GLU A 156 -11.31 -7.68 -13.94
C GLU A 156 -12.10 -7.75 -12.63
N LEU A 157 -12.98 -6.77 -12.38
CA LEU A 157 -13.80 -6.74 -11.17
C LEU A 157 -14.73 -7.95 -11.08
N ASN A 158 -15.33 -8.39 -12.19
CA ASN A 158 -16.18 -9.59 -12.23
C ASN A 158 -15.39 -10.89 -11.93
N ILE A 159 -14.11 -10.94 -12.27
CA ILE A 159 -13.24 -12.08 -11.98
C ILE A 159 -12.80 -12.06 -10.51
N THR A 160 -12.42 -10.89 -9.98
CA THR A 160 -11.69 -10.83 -8.71
C THR A 160 -12.55 -10.45 -7.51
N ARG A 161 -13.71 -9.82 -7.72
CA ARG A 161 -14.56 -9.30 -6.66
C ARG A 161 -15.82 -10.15 -6.46
N LYS A 162 -16.32 -10.12 -5.23
CA LYS A 162 -17.59 -10.77 -4.90
C LYS A 162 -18.74 -9.98 -5.56
N PRO A 163 -19.66 -10.62 -6.30
CA PRO A 163 -20.69 -9.92 -7.08
C PRO A 163 -21.56 -8.95 -6.27
N ASP A 164 -22.02 -9.36 -5.08
CA ASP A 164 -22.85 -8.52 -4.21
C ASP A 164 -22.11 -7.26 -3.70
N VAL A 165 -20.79 -7.34 -3.55
CA VAL A 165 -19.97 -6.19 -3.13
C VAL A 165 -19.72 -5.25 -4.31
N LEU A 166 -19.54 -5.77 -5.52
CA LEU A 166 -19.47 -4.97 -6.74
C LEU A 166 -20.81 -4.26 -7.00
N ASP A 167 -21.93 -4.96 -6.86
CA ASP A 167 -23.26 -4.37 -6.96
C ASP A 167 -23.47 -3.27 -5.91
N ALA A 168 -22.98 -3.48 -4.68
CA ALA A 168 -23.02 -2.45 -3.65
C ALA A 168 -22.21 -1.20 -4.03
N MET A 169 -21.06 -1.35 -4.70
CA MET A 169 -20.27 -0.23 -5.22
C MET A 169 -21.09 0.56 -6.26
N ILE A 170 -21.55 -0.13 -7.30
CA ILE A 170 -22.24 0.45 -8.46
C ILE A 170 -23.48 1.20 -7.99
N THR A 171 -24.36 0.51 -7.25
CA THR A 171 -25.62 1.09 -6.79
C THR A 171 -25.41 2.23 -5.79
N SER A 172 -24.30 2.28 -5.06
CA SER A 172 -24.00 3.40 -4.16
C SER A 172 -23.65 4.67 -4.94
N ILE A 173 -22.88 4.55 -6.02
CA ILE A 173 -22.58 5.67 -6.91
C ILE A 173 -23.86 6.14 -7.62
N GLU A 174 -24.64 5.21 -8.20
CA GLU A 174 -25.89 5.53 -8.89
C GLU A 174 -26.90 6.26 -7.99
N THR A 175 -27.01 5.84 -6.73
CA THR A 175 -28.00 6.42 -5.81
C THR A 175 -27.54 7.75 -5.23
N LEU A 176 -26.28 7.85 -4.81
CA LEU A 176 -25.80 9.00 -4.03
C LEU A 176 -25.20 10.12 -4.86
N THR A 177 -24.68 9.77 -6.04
CA THR A 177 -23.96 10.69 -6.94
C THR A 177 -24.18 10.26 -8.40
N PRO A 178 -25.43 10.25 -8.90
CA PRO A 178 -25.78 9.81 -10.25
C PRO A 178 -25.00 10.55 -11.35
N GLU A 179 -24.56 11.78 -11.08
CA GLU A 179 -23.70 12.59 -11.96
C GLU A 179 -22.32 11.96 -12.23
N PHE A 180 -21.86 11.02 -11.41
CA PHE A 180 -20.61 10.26 -11.62
C PHE A 180 -20.81 8.99 -12.46
N VAL A 181 -22.05 8.57 -12.75
CA VAL A 181 -22.31 7.34 -13.51
C VAL A 181 -21.63 7.34 -14.88
N PRO A 182 -21.67 8.43 -15.68
CA PRO A 182 -20.95 8.46 -16.96
C PRO A 182 -19.43 8.25 -16.81
N ALA A 183 -18.83 8.83 -15.76
CA ALA A 183 -17.41 8.65 -15.46
C ALA A 183 -17.09 7.22 -15.01
N MET A 184 -17.95 6.62 -14.18
CA MET A 184 -17.85 5.21 -13.77
C MET A 184 -17.90 4.28 -14.99
N THR A 185 -18.86 4.48 -15.89
CA THR A 185 -18.97 3.68 -17.12
C THR A 185 -17.71 3.79 -17.98
N ARG A 186 -17.15 4.99 -18.15
CA ARG A 186 -15.88 5.16 -18.88
C ARG A 186 -14.74 4.41 -18.23
N VAL A 187 -14.58 4.50 -16.91
CA VAL A 187 -13.54 3.74 -16.19
C VAL A 187 -13.72 2.24 -16.33
N PHE A 188 -14.96 1.75 -16.24
CA PHE A 188 -15.28 0.33 -16.39
C PHE A 188 -14.89 -0.24 -17.75
N LEU A 189 -14.97 0.57 -18.81
CA LEU A 189 -14.57 0.20 -20.17
C LEU A 189 -13.07 0.35 -20.45
N LYS A 190 -12.28 0.96 -19.55
CA LYS A 190 -10.83 1.08 -19.74
C LYS A 190 -10.14 -0.25 -19.44
N GLU A 191 -9.06 -0.49 -20.17
CA GLU A 191 -8.14 -1.62 -19.95
C GLU A 191 -7.03 -1.31 -18.94
N TYR A 192 -7.05 -0.12 -18.33
CA TYR A 192 -6.03 0.34 -17.40
C TYR A 192 -6.63 1.21 -16.28
N ALA A 193 -5.85 1.41 -15.23
CA ALA A 193 -6.12 2.42 -14.21
C ALA A 193 -4.83 2.93 -13.55
N HIS A 194 -4.96 4.03 -12.82
CA HIS A 194 -3.95 4.51 -11.87
C HIS A 194 -4.24 3.88 -10.51
N LEU A 195 -3.40 2.94 -10.08
CA LEU A 195 -3.67 2.06 -8.94
C LEU A 195 -2.94 2.49 -7.66
N TYR A 196 -2.97 1.63 -6.65
CA TYR A 196 -2.21 1.74 -5.39
C TYR A 196 -2.68 2.83 -4.43
N ASN A 197 -3.83 3.48 -4.68
CA ASN A 197 -4.28 4.60 -3.86
C ASN A 197 -3.21 5.69 -3.63
N ILE A 198 -2.29 5.85 -4.59
CA ILE A 198 -1.26 6.87 -4.61
C ILE A 198 -1.77 8.03 -5.45
N TYR A 199 -1.86 9.21 -4.84
CA TYR A 199 -2.28 10.42 -5.53
C TYR A 199 -1.87 11.65 -4.72
N ILE A 200 -1.62 12.76 -5.39
CA ILE A 200 -1.36 14.06 -4.78
C ILE A 200 -2.24 15.09 -5.48
N LEU A 201 -3.07 15.80 -4.71
CA LEU A 201 -4.03 16.76 -5.26
C LEU A 201 -3.81 18.13 -4.62
N LYS A 202 -4.28 19.17 -5.29
CA LYS A 202 -4.52 20.45 -4.60
C LYS A 202 -5.42 20.22 -3.40
N LYS A 203 -5.17 20.90 -2.29
CA LYS A 203 -5.87 20.70 -1.01
C LYS A 203 -7.40 20.66 -1.15
N ASP A 204 -7.97 21.62 -1.87
CA ASP A 204 -9.43 21.70 -2.04
C ASP A 204 -9.99 20.53 -2.86
N HIS A 205 -9.27 20.10 -3.89
CA HIS A 205 -9.62 18.91 -4.67
C HIS A 205 -9.46 17.62 -3.87
N LEU A 206 -8.45 17.53 -3.01
CA LEU A 206 -8.30 16.40 -2.11
C LEU A 206 -9.50 16.32 -1.15
N LYS A 207 -9.93 17.46 -0.59
CA LYS A 207 -11.09 17.52 0.30
C LYS A 207 -12.36 17.06 -0.40
N GLU A 208 -12.64 17.62 -1.58
CA GLU A 208 -13.77 17.23 -2.44
C GLU A 208 -13.75 15.72 -2.74
N TYR A 209 -12.59 15.17 -3.11
CA TYR A 209 -12.44 13.75 -3.41
C TYR A 209 -12.67 12.86 -2.18
N LEU A 210 -12.06 13.20 -1.03
CA LEU A 210 -12.19 12.38 0.19
C LEU A 210 -13.63 12.43 0.75
N GLU A 211 -14.30 13.59 0.68
CA GLU A 211 -15.72 13.72 1.01
C GLU A 211 -16.58 12.80 0.14
N TRP A 212 -16.40 12.84 -1.18
CA TRP A 212 -17.11 11.97 -2.12
C TRP A 212 -16.81 10.49 -1.84
N LYS A 213 -15.53 10.12 -1.76
CA LYS A 213 -15.07 8.74 -1.56
C LYS A 213 -15.66 8.12 -0.30
N PHE A 214 -15.59 8.82 0.84
CA PHE A 214 -16.06 8.29 2.11
C PHE A 214 -17.58 8.31 2.25
N LYS A 215 -18.29 9.22 1.55
CA LYS A 215 -19.74 9.14 1.38
C LYS A 215 -20.15 7.83 0.72
N ILE A 216 -19.47 7.43 -0.36
CA ILE A 216 -19.73 6.15 -1.04
C ILE A 216 -19.37 4.96 -0.15
N PHE A 217 -18.20 4.97 0.51
CA PHE A 217 -17.83 3.89 1.41
C PHE A 217 -18.83 3.67 2.55
N ALA A 218 -19.33 4.75 3.17
CA ALA A 218 -20.30 4.65 4.24
C ALA A 218 -21.61 3.96 3.79
N GLU A 219 -21.98 4.10 2.52
CA GLU A 219 -23.15 3.44 1.95
C GLU A 219 -22.88 1.99 1.58
N MET A 220 -21.73 1.72 0.96
CA MET A 220 -21.29 0.34 0.69
C MET A 220 -21.19 -0.48 1.97
N GLU A 221 -20.68 0.11 3.06
CA GLU A 221 -20.58 -0.55 4.36
C GLU A 221 -21.95 -1.00 4.86
N LYS A 222 -23.01 -0.21 4.69
CA LYS A 222 -24.37 -0.63 5.06
C LYS A 222 -24.88 -1.76 4.16
N LYS A 223 -24.69 -1.63 2.84
CA LYS A 223 -25.19 -2.59 1.84
C LYS A 223 -24.49 -3.95 1.91
N THR A 224 -23.25 -3.99 2.40
CA THR A 224 -22.43 -5.19 2.52
C THR A 224 -22.45 -5.81 3.92
N ASN A 225 -23.43 -5.45 4.74
CA ASN A 225 -23.50 -5.86 6.15
C ASN A 225 -22.17 -5.63 6.88
N TYR A 226 -21.68 -4.39 6.81
CA TYR A 226 -20.43 -3.93 7.42
C TYR A 226 -19.21 -4.71 6.95
N TRP A 227 -19.17 -5.03 5.65
CA TRP A 227 -18.09 -5.79 5.02
C TRP A 227 -17.89 -7.18 5.64
N ASN A 228 -18.95 -7.79 6.20
CA ASN A 228 -18.92 -9.14 6.72
C ASN A 228 -18.91 -10.16 5.55
N ASN A 229 -17.82 -10.15 4.80
CA ASN A 229 -17.65 -10.88 3.55
C ASN A 229 -16.86 -12.20 3.74
N GLY A 230 -16.79 -12.73 4.97
CA GLY A 230 -16.06 -13.95 5.28
C GLY A 230 -14.56 -13.83 5.00
N LEU A 231 -14.05 -14.64 4.07
CA LEU A 231 -12.63 -14.65 3.69
C LEU A 231 -12.20 -13.45 2.84
N TYR A 232 -13.16 -12.74 2.22
CA TYR A 232 -12.89 -11.56 1.38
C TYR A 232 -12.55 -10.36 2.25
N LYS A 233 -11.25 -10.19 2.51
CA LYS A 233 -10.70 -9.03 3.23
C LYS A 233 -10.30 -7.94 2.22
N ARG A 234 -10.19 -6.70 2.68
CA ARG A 234 -9.62 -5.57 1.93
C ARG A 234 -10.43 -5.04 0.74
N GLU A 235 -11.69 -5.47 0.58
CA GLU A 235 -12.57 -5.05 -0.54
C GLU A 235 -12.63 -3.53 -0.73
N ALA A 236 -12.82 -2.77 0.36
CA ALA A 236 -12.85 -1.31 0.28
C ALA A 236 -11.53 -0.72 -0.27
N GLY A 237 -10.38 -1.31 0.07
CA GLY A 237 -9.09 -0.93 -0.49
C GLY A 237 -9.03 -1.09 -2.02
N TYR A 238 -9.53 -2.21 -2.55
CA TYR A 238 -9.55 -2.45 -4.00
C TYR A 238 -10.50 -1.49 -4.74
N PHE A 239 -11.67 -1.19 -4.16
CA PHE A 239 -12.59 -0.21 -4.76
C PHE A 239 -12.07 1.22 -4.68
N ALA A 240 -11.31 1.57 -3.64
CA ALA A 240 -10.65 2.89 -3.53
C ALA A 240 -9.78 3.20 -4.76
N GLU A 241 -9.09 2.18 -5.30
CA GLU A 241 -8.25 2.34 -6.48
C GLU A 241 -9.09 2.70 -7.71
N LYS A 242 -10.30 2.16 -7.82
CA LYS A 242 -11.24 2.54 -8.90
C LYS A 242 -11.82 3.94 -8.67
N PHE A 243 -12.09 4.31 -7.42
CA PHE A 243 -12.69 5.59 -7.05
C PHE A 243 -11.87 6.81 -7.48
N ILE A 244 -10.55 6.81 -7.33
CA ILE A 244 -9.73 7.94 -7.81
C ILE A 244 -9.82 8.10 -9.33
N ASN A 245 -9.84 7.00 -10.08
CA ASN A 245 -9.97 7.01 -11.53
C ASN A 245 -11.34 7.57 -11.96
N ILE A 246 -12.42 7.15 -11.28
CA ILE A 246 -13.78 7.64 -11.54
C ILE A 246 -13.87 9.14 -11.25
N TRP A 247 -13.30 9.59 -10.14
CA TRP A 247 -13.32 11.00 -9.77
C TRP A 247 -12.53 11.86 -10.76
N ILE A 248 -11.35 11.41 -11.20
CA ILE A 248 -10.57 12.11 -12.23
C ILE A 248 -11.35 12.21 -13.55
N GLU A 249 -11.96 11.12 -14.01
CA GLU A 249 -12.79 11.12 -15.23
C GLU A 249 -13.99 12.06 -15.14
N TYR A 250 -14.58 12.19 -13.95
CA TYR A 250 -15.65 13.15 -13.68
C TYR A 250 -15.13 14.59 -13.73
N LYS A 251 -14.00 14.90 -13.06
CA LYS A 251 -13.42 16.25 -13.07
C LYS A 251 -13.03 16.71 -14.47
N LYS A 252 -12.38 15.84 -15.27
CA LYS A 252 -12.01 16.15 -16.66
C LYS A 252 -13.23 16.43 -17.54
N GLU A 253 -14.36 15.77 -17.28
CA GLU A 253 -15.62 16.03 -18.00
C GLU A 253 -16.23 17.38 -17.61
N LYS A 254 -16.25 17.71 -16.32
CA LYS A 254 -16.89 18.94 -15.81
C LYS A 254 -16.05 20.19 -16.00
N ASP A 255 -14.72 20.04 -15.97
CA ASP A 255 -13.78 21.13 -16.11
C ASP A 255 -12.64 20.72 -17.05
N PRO A 256 -12.71 21.12 -18.34
CA PRO A 256 -11.65 20.85 -19.30
C PRO A 256 -10.30 21.49 -18.94
N SER A 257 -10.26 22.43 -17.99
CA SER A 257 -9.02 23.03 -17.50
C SER A 257 -8.33 22.20 -16.41
N PHE A 258 -9.01 21.18 -15.88
CA PHE A 258 -8.48 20.25 -14.89
C PHE A 258 -7.32 19.42 -15.46
N LYS A 259 -6.12 19.61 -14.93
CA LYS A 259 -4.89 19.00 -15.43
C LYS A 259 -4.44 17.85 -14.54
N VAL A 260 -4.22 16.70 -15.16
CA VAL A 260 -3.64 15.52 -14.50
C VAL A 260 -2.16 15.43 -14.87
N GLY A 261 -1.32 15.30 -13.85
CA GLY A 261 0.09 14.96 -13.97
C GLY A 261 0.29 13.47 -13.74
N TYR A 262 1.11 12.84 -14.56
CA TYR A 262 1.45 11.43 -14.45
C TYR A 262 2.91 11.32 -14.03
N CYS A 263 3.17 10.52 -13.00
CA CYS A 263 4.46 10.49 -12.36
C CYS A 263 5.06 9.07 -12.39
N PRO A 264 6.34 8.91 -12.80
CA PRO A 264 7.03 7.65 -12.66
C PRO A 264 7.03 7.15 -11.22
N VAL A 265 6.95 5.83 -11.04
CA VAL A 265 6.93 5.20 -9.72
C VAL A 265 8.24 4.46 -9.48
N TYR A 266 8.92 4.76 -8.39
CA TYR A 266 10.02 3.95 -7.87
C TYR A 266 9.50 3.02 -6.78
N THR A 267 9.75 1.73 -6.95
CA THR A 267 9.40 0.70 -5.95
C THR A 267 10.64 -0.08 -5.53
N TYR A 268 10.64 -0.59 -4.30
CA TYR A 268 11.63 -1.57 -3.83
C TYR A 268 10.92 -2.79 -3.23
N ASP A 269 11.64 -3.90 -3.12
CA ASP A 269 11.14 -5.13 -2.49
C ASP A 269 12.19 -5.64 -1.50
N ILE A 270 12.13 -5.09 -0.29
CA ILE A 270 13.11 -5.42 0.75
C ILE A 270 13.04 -6.88 1.18
N VAL A 271 11.88 -7.54 1.05
CA VAL A 271 11.72 -8.97 1.38
C VAL A 271 12.47 -9.79 0.34
N LYS A 272 12.22 -9.55 -0.95
CA LYS A 272 12.94 -10.24 -2.03
C LYS A 272 14.45 -9.97 -1.95
N GLU A 273 14.86 -8.72 -1.74
CA GLU A 273 16.27 -8.37 -1.58
C GLU A 273 16.91 -9.04 -0.36
N SER A 274 16.19 -9.17 0.75
CA SER A 274 16.66 -9.88 1.93
C SER A 274 16.83 -11.37 1.65
N ILE A 275 15.90 -12.00 0.92
CA ILE A 275 16.03 -13.41 0.50
C ILE A 275 17.24 -13.61 -0.43
N GLU A 276 17.50 -12.66 -1.34
CA GLU A 276 18.70 -12.69 -2.18
C GLU A 276 19.98 -12.61 -1.33
N ARG A 277 20.02 -11.72 -0.34
CA ARG A 277 21.15 -11.58 0.61
C ARG A 277 21.34 -12.84 1.46
N PHE A 278 20.25 -13.43 1.97
CA PHE A 278 20.27 -14.70 2.69
C PHE A 278 20.97 -15.80 1.88
N LYS A 279 20.56 -15.98 0.61
CA LYS A 279 21.16 -16.99 -0.30
C LYS A 279 22.65 -16.73 -0.54
N LEU A 280 23.03 -15.46 -0.71
CA LEU A 280 24.42 -15.06 -0.90
C LEU A 280 25.27 -15.33 0.35
N PHE A 281 24.79 -14.97 1.54
CA PHE A 281 25.54 -15.21 2.78
C PHE A 281 25.68 -16.70 3.09
N ASN A 282 24.63 -17.48 2.82
CA ASN A 282 24.68 -18.93 2.94
C ASN A 282 25.75 -19.54 2.03
N SER A 283 25.82 -19.13 0.75
CA SER A 283 26.83 -19.64 -0.19
C SER A 283 28.26 -19.23 0.16
N LEU A 284 28.43 -18.11 0.88
CA LEU A 284 29.71 -17.63 1.38
C LEU A 284 30.09 -18.19 2.77
N GLY A 285 29.25 -19.02 3.39
CA GLY A 285 29.45 -19.53 4.74
C GLY A 285 29.38 -18.46 5.84
N ARG A 286 28.77 -17.30 5.54
CA ARG A 286 28.57 -16.17 6.47
C ARG A 286 27.28 -16.35 7.27
N PHE A 287 27.25 -17.36 8.12
CA PHE A 287 26.07 -17.74 8.90
C PHE A 287 25.64 -16.68 9.93
N ASP A 288 26.57 -15.83 10.37
CA ASP A 288 26.30 -14.65 11.17
C ASP A 288 25.36 -13.69 10.43
N LEU A 289 25.74 -13.28 9.22
CA LEU A 289 24.94 -12.37 8.39
C LEU A 289 23.64 -13.01 7.89
N GLU A 290 23.66 -14.32 7.63
CA GLU A 290 22.45 -15.07 7.30
C GLU A 290 21.40 -14.95 8.41
N THR A 291 21.84 -15.07 9.66
CA THR A 291 20.97 -15.00 10.84
C THR A 291 20.41 -13.59 11.02
N ASP A 292 21.24 -12.56 10.87
CA ASP A 292 20.79 -11.16 10.92
C ASP A 292 19.68 -10.88 9.89
N VAL A 293 19.82 -11.42 8.67
CA VAL A 293 18.79 -11.30 7.62
C VAL A 293 17.50 -12.00 8.02
N MET A 294 17.59 -13.18 8.61
CA MET A 294 16.41 -13.94 9.05
C MET A 294 15.71 -13.28 10.24
N GLU A 295 16.46 -12.75 11.21
CA GLU A 295 15.92 -11.95 12.32
C GLU A 295 15.21 -10.69 11.81
N TYR A 296 15.72 -10.08 10.75
CA TYR A 296 15.07 -8.93 10.12
C TYR A 296 13.78 -9.33 9.38
N LEU A 297 13.81 -10.43 8.61
CA LEU A 297 12.65 -10.94 7.89
C LEU A 297 11.49 -11.33 8.81
N THR A 298 11.76 -11.93 9.97
CA THR A 298 10.71 -12.27 10.96
C THR A 298 10.05 -11.03 11.57
N LYS A 299 10.71 -9.88 11.58
CA LYS A 299 10.10 -8.59 11.98
C LYS A 299 9.27 -7.96 10.85
N LEU A 300 9.64 -8.19 9.59
CA LEU A 300 8.93 -7.64 8.44
C LEU A 300 7.63 -8.39 8.13
N ILE A 301 7.64 -9.72 8.24
CA ILE A 301 6.49 -10.60 7.93
C ILE A 301 6.32 -11.63 9.06
N PRO A 302 5.94 -11.19 10.27
CA PRO A 302 5.91 -12.02 11.47
C PRO A 302 4.92 -13.19 11.42
N GLU A 303 3.96 -13.18 10.50
CA GLU A 303 3.01 -14.25 10.25
C GLU A 303 3.57 -15.40 9.38
N GLN A 304 4.72 -15.21 8.74
CA GLN A 304 5.31 -16.22 7.86
C GLN A 304 6.05 -17.29 8.67
N ALA A 305 5.35 -18.37 9.03
CA ALA A 305 5.87 -19.46 9.85
C ALA A 305 7.22 -19.99 9.37
N SER A 306 7.38 -20.26 8.07
CA SER A 306 8.61 -20.85 7.51
C SER A 306 9.89 -20.08 7.84
N LEU A 307 9.82 -18.76 8.05
CA LEU A 307 10.99 -17.97 8.47
C LEU A 307 11.51 -18.37 9.85
N TYR A 308 10.62 -18.70 10.78
CA TYR A 308 10.99 -19.09 12.14
C TYR A 308 11.69 -20.45 12.17
N ARG A 309 11.27 -21.40 11.33
CA ARG A 309 11.98 -22.68 11.18
C ARG A 309 13.39 -22.49 10.62
N ILE A 310 13.53 -21.67 9.58
CA ILE A 310 14.85 -21.34 8.99
C ILE A 310 15.74 -20.61 10.02
N LEU A 311 15.18 -19.63 10.74
CA LEU A 311 15.91 -18.89 11.77
C LEU A 311 16.32 -19.80 12.95
N SER A 312 15.47 -20.74 13.36
CA SER A 312 15.83 -21.75 14.36
C SER A 312 17.04 -22.58 13.92
N GLN A 313 17.05 -23.06 12.68
CA GLN A 313 18.19 -23.79 12.10
C GLN A 313 19.45 -22.94 12.00
N ALA A 314 19.32 -21.64 11.74
CA ALA A 314 20.44 -20.69 11.72
C ALA A 314 21.05 -20.48 13.12
N TYR A 315 20.22 -20.37 14.16
CA TYR A 315 20.68 -20.33 15.54
C TYR A 315 21.35 -21.63 15.98
N ALA A 316 20.77 -22.79 15.64
CA ALA A 316 21.32 -24.09 16.00
C ALA A 316 22.71 -24.32 15.41
N ARG A 317 22.95 -23.89 14.16
CA ARG A 317 24.28 -23.94 13.51
C ARG A 317 25.35 -23.12 14.23
N GLN A 318 24.93 -22.12 14.99
CA GLN A 318 25.82 -21.25 15.78
C GLN A 318 25.86 -21.65 17.26
N ASN A 319 25.32 -22.82 17.62
CA ASN A 319 25.21 -23.31 18.99
C ASN A 319 24.38 -22.39 19.92
N LEU A 320 23.46 -21.60 19.37
CA LEU A 320 22.53 -20.75 20.11
C LEU A 320 21.23 -21.52 20.41
N TYR A 321 21.34 -22.63 21.13
CA TYR A 321 20.25 -23.61 21.27
C TYR A 321 19.01 -23.07 21.99
N ASP A 322 19.19 -22.21 23.00
CA ASP A 322 18.08 -21.47 23.64
C ASP A 322 17.24 -20.69 22.63
N LYS A 323 17.91 -19.92 21.76
CA LYS A 323 17.23 -19.11 20.74
C LYS A 323 16.60 -20.00 19.68
N ALA A 324 17.30 -21.06 19.26
CA ALA A 324 16.79 -22.02 18.29
C ALA A 324 15.49 -22.68 18.78
N TYR A 325 15.47 -23.14 20.03
CA TYR A 325 14.31 -23.79 20.64
C TYR A 325 13.11 -22.84 20.70
N ASN A 326 13.28 -21.63 21.25
CA ASN A 326 12.20 -20.65 21.37
C ASN A 326 11.65 -20.20 20.00
N THR A 327 12.53 -20.08 19.00
CA THR A 327 12.12 -19.73 17.64
C THR A 327 11.33 -20.87 16.99
N LEU A 328 11.70 -22.13 17.22
CA LEU A 328 10.96 -23.29 16.72
C LEU A 328 9.59 -23.44 17.41
N LEU A 329 9.48 -23.09 18.70
CA LEU A 329 8.17 -22.98 19.35
C LEU A 329 7.29 -21.94 18.64
N LYS A 330 7.84 -20.78 18.28
CA LYS A 330 7.09 -19.77 17.52
C LYS A 330 6.62 -20.28 16.16
N PHE A 331 7.42 -21.12 15.50
CA PHE A 331 7.00 -21.83 14.29
C PHE A 331 5.78 -22.71 14.55
N THR A 332 5.78 -23.52 15.61
CA THR A 332 4.64 -24.39 15.95
C THR A 332 3.36 -23.63 16.30
N GLU A 333 3.47 -22.45 16.93
CA GLU A 333 2.32 -21.59 17.19
C GLU A 333 1.66 -21.10 15.90
N LEU A 334 2.46 -20.82 14.86
CA LEU A 334 1.97 -20.30 13.58
C LEU A 334 1.59 -21.41 12.59
N ASN A 335 2.10 -22.63 12.78
CA ASN A 335 1.87 -23.78 11.91
C ASN A 335 1.67 -25.06 12.73
N PRO A 336 0.51 -25.20 13.42
CA PRO A 336 0.26 -26.27 14.38
C PRO A 336 0.12 -27.66 13.73
N ASP A 337 -0.10 -27.74 12.42
CA ASP A 337 -0.29 -28.99 11.70
C ASP A 337 1.04 -29.68 11.34
N GLU A 338 2.17 -28.98 11.46
CA GLU A 338 3.48 -29.51 11.10
C GLU A 338 4.21 -30.06 12.34
N ASP A 339 4.47 -31.38 12.33
CA ASP A 339 5.18 -32.04 13.44
C ASP A 339 6.68 -31.78 13.40
N VAL A 340 7.17 -31.05 14.40
CA VAL A 340 8.59 -30.78 14.65
C VAL A 340 9.05 -31.28 16.02
N SER A 341 8.33 -32.24 16.62
CA SER A 341 8.58 -32.74 17.98
C SER A 341 10.01 -33.28 18.15
N ALA A 342 10.52 -34.01 17.14
CA ALA A 342 11.88 -34.52 17.16
C ALA A 342 12.95 -33.41 17.10
N GLU A 343 12.69 -32.32 16.35
CA GLU A 343 13.58 -31.16 16.30
C GLU A 343 13.59 -30.42 17.64
N LEU A 344 12.42 -30.26 18.27
CA LEU A 344 12.28 -29.66 19.60
C LEU A 344 12.98 -30.49 20.68
N GLU A 345 12.80 -31.81 20.70
CA GLU A 345 13.47 -32.71 21.65
C GLU A 345 14.99 -32.64 21.51
N ARG A 346 15.49 -32.66 20.27
CA ARG A 346 16.92 -32.51 20.00
C ARG A 346 17.46 -31.19 20.53
N LEU A 347 16.79 -30.08 20.26
CA LEU A 347 17.21 -28.75 20.74
C LEU A 347 17.14 -28.65 22.25
N MET A 348 16.15 -29.26 22.88
CA MET A 348 16.00 -29.32 24.33
C MET A 348 17.16 -30.06 25.00
N ASN A 349 17.69 -31.13 24.38
CA ASN A 349 18.83 -31.88 24.89
C ASN A 349 20.18 -31.15 24.69
N LEU A 350 20.24 -30.17 23.76
CA LEU A 350 21.45 -29.40 23.45
C LEU A 350 21.52 -28.07 24.21
N ARG A 351 20.35 -27.54 24.61
CA ARG A 351 20.20 -26.40 25.53
C ARG A 351 20.78 -26.75 26.90
#